data_AF-A0A7I4CIM4-F1
#
_entry.id   AF-A0A7I4CIM4-F1
#
_cell.length_a   1.000
_cell.length_b   1.000
_cell.length_c   1.000
_cell.angle_alpha   90.00
_cell.angle_beta   90.00
_cell.angle_gamma   90.00
#
_symmetry.space_group_name_H-M   'P 1'
#
loop_
_entity.id
_entity.type
_entity.pdbx_description
1 polymer ?
#
loop_
_entity_poly.entity_id
_entity_poly.type
_entity_poly.pdbx_seq_one_letter_code
_entity_poly.pdbx_strand_id
1 'polypeptide(L)' 'MEIHVLDSSLWSLYYKKLSPNIKTIRPLILFQLMEFHNIIDIFVNLTLYAQGLDITLLEAM' A
#
# COMPACT_ATOMS: atom_id res chain seq x y z
N MET A 1 -4.31 -15.43 0.47
CA MET A 1 -3.38 -14.30 0.58
C MET A 1 -4.16 -13.04 0.26
N GLU A 2 -4.33 -12.17 1.24
CA GLU A 2 -5.09 -10.93 1.11
C GLU A 2 -4.13 -9.80 0.71
N ILE A 3 -4.51 -8.97 -0.25
CA ILE A 3 -3.66 -7.89 -0.77
C ILE A 3 -4.29 -6.56 -0.40
N HIS A 4 -3.56 -5.76 0.38
CA HIS A 4 -3.98 -4.43 0.76
C HIS A 4 -3.26 -3.39 -0.09
N VAL A 5 -4.04 -2.53 -0.74
CA VAL A 5 -3.51 -1.41 -1.54
C VAL A 5 -3.91 -0.11 -0.85
N LEU A 6 -2.93 0.69 -0.46
CA LEU A 6 -3.14 2.04 0.07
C LEU A 6 -3.18 3.01 -1.11
N ASP A 7 -4.37 3.44 -1.52
CA ASP A 7 -4.52 4.38 -2.60
C ASP A 7 -5.82 5.21 -2.47
N SER A 8 -5.71 6.52 -2.60
CA SER A 8 -6.85 7.46 -2.66
C SER A 8 -7.33 7.76 -4.07
N SER A 9 -6.62 7.31 -5.10
CA SER A 9 -6.90 7.67 -6.48
C SER A 9 -8.08 6.87 -7.08
N LEU A 10 -8.54 7.30 -8.25
CA LEU A 10 -9.54 6.56 -9.05
C LEU A 10 -9.05 5.16 -9.46
N TRP A 11 -7.74 4.90 -9.41
CA TRP A 11 -7.16 3.59 -9.68
C TRP A 11 -7.61 2.52 -8.68
N SER A 12 -8.00 2.92 -7.46
CA SER A 12 -8.60 2.03 -6.45
C SER A 12 -9.76 1.18 -6.98
N LEU A 13 -10.59 1.74 -7.87
CA LEU A 13 -11.73 1.03 -8.49
C LEU A 13 -11.28 -0.02 -9.49
N TYR A 14 -10.13 0.17 -10.13
CA TYR A 14 -9.56 -0.79 -11.07
C TYR A 14 -8.86 -1.92 -10.32
N TYR A 15 -8.11 -1.62 -9.25
CA TYR A 15 -7.46 -2.65 -8.44
C TYR A 15 -8.44 -3.63 -7.83
N LYS A 16 -9.60 -3.16 -7.33
CA LYS A 16 -10.66 -4.03 -6.81
C LYS A 16 -11.26 -4.99 -7.85
N LYS A 17 -11.16 -4.67 -9.15
CA LYS A 17 -11.66 -5.53 -10.23
C LYS A 17 -10.66 -6.61 -10.66
N LEU A 18 -9.38 -6.47 -10.32
CA LEU A 18 -8.35 -7.43 -10.73
C LEU A 18 -8.45 -8.76 -9.98
N SER A 19 -8.86 -8.74 -8.71
CA SER A 19 -9.03 -9.94 -7.89
C SER A 19 -9.91 -9.66 -6.67
N PRO A 20 -10.77 -10.61 -6.26
CA PRO A 20 -11.58 -10.47 -5.04
C PRO A 20 -10.74 -10.38 -3.75
N ASN A 21 -9.46 -10.77 -3.79
CA ASN A 21 -8.56 -10.72 -2.64
C ASN A 21 -7.92 -9.33 -2.44
N ILE A 22 -8.21 -8.36 -3.32
CA ILE A 22 -7.64 -7.01 -3.24
C ILE A 22 -8.59 -6.10 -2.45
N LYS A 23 -8.12 -5.57 -1.33
CA LYS A 23 -8.80 -4.53 -0.56
C LYS A 23 -8.05 -3.22 -0.70
N THR A 24 -8.71 -2.23 -1.27
CA THR A 24 -8.18 -0.86 -1.31
C THR A 24 -8.59 -0.09 -0.07
N ILE A 25 -7.60 0.46 0.62
CA ILE A 25 -7.73 1.25 1.84
C ILE A 25 -7.45 2.71 1.47
N ARG A 26 -8.17 3.63 2.10
CA ARG A 26 -7.84 5.06 2.00
C ARG A 26 -6.50 5.35 2.69
N PRO A 27 -5.81 6.44 2.33
CA PRO A 27 -4.59 6.86 3.00
C PRO A 27 -4.80 6.94 4.51
N LEU A 28 -3.90 6.30 5.24
CA LEU A 28 -3.88 6.28 6.69
C LEU A 28 -3.10 7.49 7.21
N ILE A 29 -3.49 7.98 8.39
CA ILE A 29 -2.70 8.96 9.14
C ILE A 29 -1.43 8.29 9.67
N LEU A 30 -0.37 9.07 9.92
CA LEU A 30 0.97 8.56 10.27
C LEU A 30 0.96 7.46 11.35
N PHE A 31 0.17 7.65 12.42
CA PHE A 31 0.03 6.68 13.50
C PHE A 31 -0.58 5.34 13.03
N GLN A 32 -1.64 5.41 12.22
CA GLN A 32 -2.30 4.24 11.66
C GLN A 32 -1.42 3.55 10.60
N LEU A 33 -0.59 4.30 9.88
CA LEU A 33 0.36 3.75 8.92
C LEU A 33 1.41 2.90 9.63
N MET A 34 1.95 3.40 10.75
CA MET A 34 2.92 2.66 11.57
C MET A 34 2.33 1.37 12.15
N GLU A 35 1.10 1.42 12.68
CA GLU A 35 0.38 0.21 13.11
C GLU A 35 0.14 -0.75 11.96
N PHE A 36 -0.22 -0.24 10.79
CA PHE A 36 -0.48 -1.04 9.60
C PHE A 36 0.79 -1.77 9.15
N HIS A 37 1.94 -1.09 9.08
CA HIS A 37 3.22 -1.72 8.74
C HIS A 37 3.59 -2.86 9.69
N ASN A 38 3.31 -2.73 11.00
CA ASN A 38 3.58 -3.78 11.98
C ASN A 38 2.73 -5.06 11.81
N ILE A 39 1.59 -4.98 11.11
CA ILE A 39 0.65 -6.10 10.98
C ILE A 39 0.85 -6.86 9.64
N ILE A 40 1.54 -6.27 8.67
CA ILE A 40 1.70 -6.83 7.33
C ILE A 40 2.89 -7.80 7.29
N ASP A 41 2.67 -8.98 6.72
CA ASP A 41 3.72 -9.97 6.53
C ASP A 41 4.74 -9.59 5.45
N ILE A 42 4.27 -8.97 4.36
CA ILE A 42 5.09 -8.65 3.18
C ILE A 42 4.72 -7.26 2.65
N PHE A 43 5.71 -6.36 2.65
CA PHE A 43 5.58 -5.05 2.03
C PHE A 43 6.09 -5.09 0.58
N VAL A 44 5.32 -4.55 -0.36
CA VAL A 44 5.67 -4.47 -1.78
C VAL A 44 5.52 -3.03 -2.27
N ASN A 45 6.61 -2.42 -2.74
CA ASN A 45 6.61 -1.13 -3.41
C ASN A 45 6.94 -1.34 -4.90
N LEU A 46 5.95 -1.16 -5.78
CA LEU A 46 6.09 -1.43 -7.21
C LEU A 46 6.35 -0.13 -7.98
N THR A 47 7.48 0.51 -7.70
CA THR A 47 7.89 1.74 -8.38
C THR A 47 8.41 1.41 -9.78
N LEU A 48 7.59 1.65 -10.81
CA LEU A 48 7.95 1.37 -12.21
C LEU A 48 8.99 2.34 -12.80
N TYR A 49 9.28 3.43 -12.09
CA TYR A 49 10.32 4.41 -12.42
C TYR A 49 11.18 4.66 -11.18
N ALA A 50 12.46 4.97 -11.39
CA ALA A 50 13.36 5.35 -10.29
C ALA A 50 12.88 6.66 -9.64
N GLN A 51 12.14 6.56 -8.54
CA GLN A 51 11.70 7.69 -7.74
C GLN A 51 12.63 7.86 -6.53
N GLY A 52 13.87 8.33 -6.74
CA GLY A 52 14.79 8.70 -5.66
C GLY A 52 14.84 7.72 -4.48
N LEU A 53 15.03 8.23 -3.26
CA LEU A 53 14.92 7.47 -2.03
C LEU A 53 13.48 7.61 -1.52
N ASP A 54 12.68 6.57 -1.72
CA ASP A 54 11.27 6.56 -1.32
C ASP A 54 11.17 6.43 0.20
N ILE A 55 10.64 7.45 0.87
CA ILE A 55 10.43 7.48 2.33
C ILE A 55 9.54 6.32 2.78
N THR A 56 8.66 5.82 1.91
CA THR A 56 7.81 4.65 2.20
C THR A 56 8.63 3.40 2.50
N LEU A 57 9.81 3.24 1.89
CA LEU A 57 10.72 2.12 2.20
C LEU A 57 11.34 2.27 3.60
N LEU A 58 11.66 3.50 4.01
CA LEU A 58 12.21 3.78 5.34
C LEU A 58 11.16 3.58 6.44
N GLU A 59 9.90 3.88 6.16
CA GLU A 59 8.78 3.66 7.10
C GLU A 59 8.39 2.19 7.27
N ALA A 60 8.77 1.33 6.32
CA ALA A 60 8.46 -0.10 6.34
C ALA A 60 9.57 -0.97 7.00
N MET A 61 10.71 -0.38 7.38
CA MET A 61 11.86 -1.06 8.03
C MET A 61 11.83 -0.88 9.54
#